data_AF-A0A7Y2GPF1-F1
#
_entry.id   AF-A0A7Y2GPF1-F1
#
_cell.length_a   1.000
_cell.length_b   1.000
_cell.length_c   1.000
_cell.angle_alpha   90.00
_cell.angle_beta   90.00
_cell.angle_gamma   90.00
#
_symmetry.space_group_name_H-M   'P 1'
#
loop_
_entity.id
_entity.type
_entity.pdbx_description
1 polymer ?
#
loop_
_entity_poly.entity_id
_entity_poly.type
_entity_poly.pdbx_seq_one_letter_code
_entity_poly.pdbx_strand_id
1 'polypeptide(L)'
;ILLPFLFGIVAITTLHMFIFQMYYNMPLGYFPHQGHLWFLGNIFLYVLLLSPLFYYMKKDGKGKIKRVLSVLLSHPGGPLLISLFFVVEVLLVKPQLFALYAQTWHGFFNGLLAFLFGFLFVYSGKTFWQTVLKWRWFYIGLAAVLFGIRYFMYATEAPGYLTAVESNCWIFGVFGLGYKYLNKPNKTLSYLSQAAYPVYIIHMFVLYAGAMLILPLNMPVELKFIAITGFTVILCFVIYEFILRRIIFLRPLFGLKWTYKKIEKAKTSTSNLN
;
A
#
# COMPACT_ATOMS: atom_id res chain seq x y z
N ILE A 1 -6.19 9.10 7.79
CA ILE A 1 -5.55 7.81 8.16
C ILE A 1 -6.13 7.30 9.46
N LEU A 2 -6.01 8.05 10.58
CA LEU A 2 -6.47 7.60 11.89
C LEU A 2 -7.96 7.22 11.95
N LEU A 3 -8.86 8.05 11.43
CA LEU A 3 -10.30 7.76 11.46
C LEU A 3 -10.68 6.43 10.74
N PRO A 4 -10.30 6.21 9.46
CA PRO A 4 -10.52 4.92 8.82
C PRO A 4 -9.87 3.74 9.54
N PHE A 5 -8.69 3.94 10.14
CA PHE A 5 -7.99 2.89 10.87
C PHE A 5 -8.76 2.47 12.14
N LEU A 6 -9.18 3.43 12.97
CA LEU A 6 -9.94 3.16 14.18
C LEU A 6 -11.31 2.55 13.87
N PHE A 7 -12.01 3.10 12.87
CA PHE A 7 -13.26 2.51 12.39
C PHE A 7 -13.06 1.09 11.88
N GLY A 8 -11.99 0.87 11.11
CA GLY A 8 -11.62 -0.45 10.61
C GLY A 8 -11.37 -1.47 11.72
N ILE A 9 -10.64 -1.10 12.77
CA ILE A 9 -10.39 -1.96 13.95
C ILE A 9 -11.69 -2.39 14.63
N VAL A 10 -12.59 -1.43 14.86
CA VAL A 10 -13.82 -1.62 15.65
C VAL A 10 -14.89 -2.34 14.85
N ALA A 11 -15.06 -2.00 13.57
CA ALA A 11 -16.17 -2.49 12.75
C ALA A 11 -15.74 -3.51 11.69
N ILE A 12 -14.72 -3.19 10.88
CA ILE A 12 -14.42 -3.99 9.68
C ILE A 12 -13.62 -5.26 10.01
N THR A 13 -12.67 -5.16 10.93
CA THR A 13 -11.90 -6.32 11.35
C THR A 13 -12.77 -7.31 12.10
N THR A 14 -13.60 -6.82 13.02
CA THR A 14 -14.52 -7.63 13.81
C THR A 14 -15.56 -8.34 12.93
N LEU A 15 -16.08 -7.68 11.88
CA LEU A 15 -17.01 -8.29 10.93
C LEU A 15 -16.46 -9.55 10.25
N HIS A 16 -15.22 -9.52 9.74
CA HIS A 16 -14.67 -10.71 9.10
C HIS A 16 -14.26 -11.79 10.12
N MET A 17 -13.89 -11.39 11.34
CA MET A 17 -13.68 -12.34 12.45
C MET A 17 -14.97 -13.04 12.86
N PHE A 18 -16.13 -12.37 12.83
CA PHE A 18 -17.43 -13.02 13.03
C PHE A 18 -17.73 -14.05 11.95
N ILE A 19 -17.45 -13.73 10.68
CA ILE A 19 -17.59 -14.70 9.59
C ILE A 19 -16.71 -15.93 9.84
N PHE A 20 -15.45 -15.72 10.24
CA PHE A 20 -14.55 -16.80 10.60
C PHE A 20 -15.09 -17.66 11.75
N GLN A 21 -15.54 -17.03 12.84
CA GLN A 21 -16.10 -17.74 13.99
C GLN A 21 -17.33 -18.58 13.60
N MET A 22 -18.25 -18.01 12.81
CA MET A 22 -19.42 -18.74 12.31
C MET A 22 -19.02 -19.94 11.45
N TYR A 23 -18.07 -19.77 10.53
CA TYR A 23 -17.62 -20.85 9.64
C TYR A 23 -17.06 -22.06 10.41
N TYR A 24 -16.30 -21.80 11.47
CA TYR A 24 -15.69 -22.83 12.31
C TYR A 24 -16.54 -23.24 13.53
N ASN A 25 -17.79 -22.80 13.61
CA ASN A 25 -18.69 -23.05 14.76
C ASN A 25 -18.07 -22.64 16.12
N MET A 26 -17.29 -21.56 16.13
CA MET A 26 -16.74 -20.96 17.34
C MET A 26 -17.78 -20.04 18.01
N PRO A 27 -17.74 -19.87 19.34
CA PRO A 27 -18.60 -18.89 20.01
C PRO A 27 -18.34 -17.49 19.45
N LEU A 28 -19.43 -16.74 19.21
CA LEU A 28 -19.34 -15.36 18.75
C LEU A 28 -18.73 -14.48 19.85
N GLY A 29 -17.62 -13.82 19.51
CA GLY A 29 -16.89 -12.97 20.43
C GLY A 29 -16.44 -11.68 19.74
N TYR A 30 -16.71 -10.54 20.38
CA TYR A 30 -16.27 -9.25 19.88
C TYR A 30 -14.82 -8.97 20.33
N PHE A 31 -13.91 -8.91 19.36
CA PHE A 31 -12.49 -8.63 19.61
C PHE A 31 -11.96 -7.58 18.61
N PRO A 32 -11.90 -6.30 18.99
CA PRO A 32 -11.39 -5.25 18.12
C PRO A 32 -9.88 -5.43 17.94
N HIS A 33 -9.45 -5.60 16.69
CA HIS A 33 -8.05 -5.84 16.35
C HIS A 33 -7.67 -5.14 15.04
N GLN A 34 -6.37 -4.90 14.84
CA GLN A 34 -5.87 -4.27 13.62
C GLN A 34 -6.05 -5.17 12.39
N GLY A 35 -5.92 -6.48 12.55
CA GLY A 35 -6.06 -7.45 11.47
C GLY A 35 -5.18 -7.07 10.28
N HIS A 36 -5.73 -7.16 9.06
CA HIS A 36 -5.05 -6.74 7.82
C HIS A 36 -4.75 -5.23 7.74
N LEU A 37 -5.34 -4.41 8.62
CA LEU A 37 -5.18 -2.95 8.66
C LEU A 37 -3.95 -2.49 9.46
N TRP A 38 -3.16 -3.40 10.04
CA TRP A 38 -1.97 -3.10 10.85
C TRP A 38 -1.03 -2.07 10.18
N PHE A 39 -0.82 -2.20 8.87
CA PHE A 39 0.07 -1.32 8.10
C PHE A 39 -0.42 0.15 8.09
N LEU A 40 -1.72 0.37 8.27
CA LEU A 40 -2.30 1.70 8.29
C LEU A 40 -1.96 2.47 9.57
N GLY A 41 -1.90 1.75 10.70
CA GLY A 41 -1.35 2.28 11.95
C GLY A 41 0.11 2.65 11.81
N ASN A 42 0.90 1.80 11.14
CA ASN A 42 2.29 2.07 10.85
C ASN A 42 2.48 3.34 10.00
N ILE A 43 1.75 3.51 8.88
CA ILE A 43 1.82 4.75 8.08
C ILE A 43 1.49 5.97 8.94
N PHE A 44 0.47 5.90 9.80
CA PHE A 44 0.14 7.01 10.68
C PHE A 44 1.32 7.39 11.59
N LEU A 45 1.97 6.41 12.21
CA LEU A 45 3.17 6.62 13.02
C LEU A 45 4.33 7.19 12.19
N TYR A 46 4.56 6.67 10.99
CA TYR A 46 5.61 7.18 10.10
C TYR A 46 5.39 8.65 9.73
N VAL A 47 4.14 9.03 9.46
CA VAL A 47 3.78 10.43 9.21
C VAL A 47 4.09 11.30 10.43
N LEU A 48 3.70 10.88 11.64
CA LEU A 48 3.99 11.63 12.85
C LEU A 48 5.50 11.80 13.08
N LEU A 49 6.26 10.70 13.00
CA LEU A 49 7.71 10.70 13.24
C LEU A 49 8.50 11.48 12.19
N LEU A 50 8.14 11.37 10.91
CA LEU A 50 8.92 11.95 9.81
C LEU A 50 8.39 13.31 9.34
N SER A 51 7.20 13.74 9.79
CA SER A 51 6.66 15.05 9.39
C SER A 51 7.56 16.25 9.74
N PRO A 52 8.26 16.32 10.88
CA PRO A 52 9.16 17.44 11.17
C PRO A 52 10.32 17.49 10.18
N LEU A 53 10.89 16.33 9.86
CA LEU A 53 11.95 16.18 8.87
C LEU A 53 11.46 16.59 7.47
N PHE A 54 10.30 16.11 7.05
CA PHE A 54 9.73 16.42 5.73
C PHE A 54 9.37 17.90 5.60
N TYR A 55 8.85 18.52 6.66
CA TYR A 55 8.55 19.94 6.70
C TYR A 55 9.84 20.77 6.59
N TYR A 56 10.87 20.42 7.37
CA TYR A 56 12.18 21.04 7.30
C TYR A 56 12.78 20.96 5.88
N MET A 57 12.76 19.77 5.27
CA MET A 57 13.26 19.58 3.90
C MET A 57 12.48 20.37 2.86
N LYS A 58 11.15 20.47 3.00
CA LYS A 58 10.30 21.20 2.05
C LYS A 58 10.42 22.72 2.17
N LYS A 59 10.78 23.25 3.35
CA LYS A 59 10.95 24.70 3.58
C LYS A 59 11.98 25.30 2.62
N ASP A 60 13.10 24.60 2.43
CA ASP A 60 14.17 25.01 1.51
C ASP A 60 14.14 24.15 0.24
N GLY A 61 13.17 24.39 -0.65
CA GLY A 61 12.94 23.58 -1.87
C GLY A 61 14.10 23.49 -2.88
N LYS A 62 15.20 24.23 -2.66
CA LYS A 62 16.49 24.18 -3.38
C LYS A 62 17.70 23.91 -2.44
N GLY A 63 17.45 23.48 -1.21
CA GLY A 63 18.47 23.32 -0.17
C GLY A 63 19.52 22.26 -0.53
N LYS A 64 20.67 22.32 0.18
CA LYS A 64 21.83 21.42 -0.01
C LYS A 64 21.44 19.94 -0.03
N ILE A 65 20.49 19.54 0.82
CA ILE A 65 19.98 18.17 0.93
C ILE A 65 19.43 17.67 -0.42
N LYS A 66 18.62 18.49 -1.11
CA LYS A 66 18.04 18.11 -2.40
C LYS A 66 19.12 17.93 -3.47
N ARG A 67 20.13 18.81 -3.47
CA ARG A 67 21.25 18.72 -4.41
C ARG A 67 22.06 17.45 -4.20
N VAL A 68 22.44 17.15 -2.95
CA VAL A 68 23.18 15.92 -2.60
C VAL A 68 22.38 14.69 -3.01
N LEU A 69 21.10 14.64 -2.64
CA LEU A 69 20.22 13.52 -2.98
C LEU A 69 20.06 13.35 -4.49
N SER A 70 19.90 14.45 -5.23
CA SER A 70 19.78 14.40 -6.69
C SER A 70 21.06 13.91 -7.36
N VAL A 71 22.24 14.29 -6.86
CA VAL A 71 23.53 13.80 -7.38
C VAL A 71 23.68 12.31 -7.08
N LEU A 72 23.39 11.90 -5.85
CA LEU A 72 23.42 10.49 -5.44
C LEU A 72 22.51 9.64 -6.35
N LEU A 73 21.26 10.05 -6.52
CA LEU A 73 20.24 9.30 -7.28
C LEU A 73 20.38 9.43 -8.81
N SER A 74 21.25 10.31 -9.30
CA SER A 74 21.53 10.40 -10.75
C SER A 74 22.42 9.27 -11.27
N HIS A 75 23.12 8.58 -10.38
CA HIS A 75 23.98 7.45 -10.71
C HIS A 75 23.24 6.12 -10.55
N PRO A 76 23.52 5.09 -11.38
CA PRO A 76 22.87 3.78 -11.24
C PRO A 76 23.13 3.10 -9.89
N GLY A 77 24.28 3.37 -9.27
CA GLY A 77 24.60 2.90 -7.91
C GLY A 77 23.86 3.64 -6.80
N GLY A 78 23.31 4.83 -7.05
CA GLY A 78 22.59 5.64 -6.07
C GLY A 78 21.41 4.91 -5.44
N PRO A 79 20.43 4.42 -6.24
CA PRO A 79 19.36 3.58 -5.74
C PRO A 79 19.85 2.33 -5.01
N LEU A 80 20.96 1.70 -5.45
CA LEU A 80 21.51 0.53 -4.76
C LEU A 80 22.11 0.85 -3.39
N LEU A 81 22.71 2.03 -3.22
CA LEU A 81 23.20 2.48 -1.91
C LEU A 81 22.08 2.62 -0.88
N ILE A 82 20.85 2.88 -1.33
CA ILE A 82 19.68 2.92 -0.44
C ILE A 82 19.32 1.53 0.08
N SER A 83 19.52 0.48 -0.73
CA SER A 83 19.33 -0.91 -0.30
C SER A 83 20.19 -1.24 0.93
N LEU A 84 21.33 -0.56 1.14
CA LEU A 84 22.17 -0.76 2.31
C LEU A 84 21.45 -0.44 3.63
N PHE A 85 20.54 0.53 3.65
CA PHE A 85 19.75 0.83 4.85
C PHE A 85 18.82 -0.33 5.22
N PHE A 86 18.25 -1.01 4.22
CA PHE A 86 17.44 -2.21 4.43
C PHE A 86 18.31 -3.41 4.87
N VAL A 87 19.53 -3.53 4.33
CA VAL A 87 20.49 -4.54 4.80
C VAL A 87 20.85 -4.30 6.27
N VAL A 88 21.16 -3.07 6.65
CA VAL A 88 21.47 -2.70 8.03
C VAL A 88 20.30 -3.02 8.95
N GLU A 89 19.07 -2.69 8.54
CA GLU A 89 17.86 -3.04 9.29
C GLU A 89 17.78 -4.55 9.57
N VAL A 90 17.92 -5.38 8.54
CA VAL A 90 17.88 -6.84 8.70
C VAL A 90 18.99 -7.36 9.61
N LEU A 91 20.20 -6.83 9.49
CA LEU A 91 21.35 -7.26 10.30
C LEU A 91 21.18 -6.89 11.78
N LEU A 92 20.51 -5.78 12.07
CA LEU A 92 20.23 -5.33 13.43
C LEU A 92 19.02 -6.03 14.05
N VAL A 93 17.91 -6.12 13.31
CA VAL A 93 16.65 -6.68 13.80
C VAL A 93 16.67 -8.21 13.80
N LYS A 94 17.40 -8.83 12.87
CA LYS A 94 17.55 -10.29 12.72
C LYS A 94 16.20 -11.02 12.69
N PRO A 95 15.32 -10.72 11.70
CA PRO A 95 14.04 -11.40 11.59
C PRO A 95 14.23 -12.91 11.39
N GLN A 96 13.34 -13.71 12.00
CA GLN A 96 13.35 -15.16 11.84
C GLN A 96 13.10 -15.57 10.38
N LEU A 97 12.12 -14.92 9.74
CA LEU A 97 11.84 -15.03 8.31
C LEU A 97 11.70 -13.62 7.74
N PHE A 98 12.38 -13.34 6.64
CA PHE A 98 12.32 -12.03 5.99
C PHE A 98 10.88 -11.69 5.54
N ALA A 99 10.10 -12.71 5.13
CA ALA A 99 8.71 -12.52 4.73
C ALA A 99 7.75 -12.24 5.89
N LEU A 100 8.16 -12.45 7.15
CA LEU A 100 7.33 -12.19 8.34
C LEU A 100 7.48 -10.73 8.82
N TYR A 101 6.84 -9.82 8.11
CA TYR A 101 6.83 -8.39 8.43
C TYR A 101 5.55 -7.91 9.15
N ALA A 102 4.43 -8.62 9.03
CA ALA A 102 3.18 -8.16 9.63
C ALA A 102 3.27 -8.15 11.16
N GLN A 103 3.00 -6.99 11.78
CA GLN A 103 3.04 -6.78 13.23
C GLN A 103 4.39 -7.15 13.90
N THR A 104 5.51 -7.07 13.17
CA THR A 104 6.87 -7.30 13.71
C THR A 104 7.72 -6.02 13.72
N TRP A 105 8.77 -6.00 14.54
CA TRP A 105 9.77 -4.92 14.50
C TRP A 105 10.44 -4.80 13.13
N HIS A 106 10.71 -5.93 12.49
CA HIS A 106 11.24 -5.96 11.12
C HIS A 106 10.31 -5.22 10.16
N GLY A 107 9.01 -5.55 10.15
CA GLY A 107 8.06 -4.84 9.30
C GLY A 107 7.87 -3.37 9.67
N PHE A 108 7.97 -3.02 10.96
CA PHE A 108 7.90 -1.62 11.38
C PHE A 108 9.07 -0.80 10.83
N PHE A 109 10.32 -1.25 10.99
CA PHE A 109 11.48 -0.51 10.51
C PHE A 109 11.65 -0.59 8.99
N ASN A 110 11.41 -1.76 8.38
CA ASN A 110 11.39 -1.92 6.93
C ASN A 110 10.35 -0.99 6.29
N GLY A 111 9.13 -0.92 6.85
CA GLY A 111 8.09 0.01 6.41
C GLY A 111 8.46 1.48 6.62
N LEU A 112 9.13 1.82 7.72
CA LEU A 112 9.61 3.18 8.00
C LEU A 112 10.65 3.62 6.95
N LEU A 113 11.61 2.74 6.63
CA LEU A 113 12.61 2.98 5.59
C LEU A 113 11.95 3.12 4.22
N ALA A 114 11.03 2.23 3.87
CA ALA A 114 10.29 2.32 2.60
C ALA A 114 9.51 3.63 2.48
N PHE A 115 8.87 4.08 3.57
CA PHE A 115 8.15 5.35 3.60
C PHE A 115 9.09 6.56 3.47
N LEU A 116 10.20 6.56 4.20
CA LEU A 116 11.24 7.59 4.13
C LEU A 116 11.83 7.69 2.73
N PHE A 117 12.33 6.58 2.17
CA PHE A 117 12.95 6.59 0.85
C PHE A 117 11.96 6.85 -0.28
N GLY A 118 10.72 6.36 -0.16
CA GLY A 118 9.64 6.72 -1.07
C GLY A 118 9.42 8.25 -1.14
N PHE A 119 9.42 8.93 0.01
CA PHE A 119 9.40 10.40 0.05
C PHE A 119 10.64 11.01 -0.60
N LEU A 120 11.85 10.51 -0.27
CA LEU A 120 13.11 11.02 -0.82
C LEU A 120 13.18 10.89 -2.35
N PHE A 121 12.68 9.79 -2.92
CA PHE A 121 12.62 9.60 -4.37
C PHE A 121 11.78 10.66 -5.04
N VAL A 122 10.58 10.92 -4.51
CA VAL A 122 9.69 11.98 -5.02
C VAL A 122 10.33 13.37 -4.81
N TYR A 123 10.94 13.60 -3.65
CA TYR A 123 11.58 14.87 -3.30
C TYR A 123 12.77 15.21 -4.22
N SER A 124 13.52 14.19 -4.67
CA SER A 124 14.64 14.36 -5.61
C SER A 124 14.20 14.84 -7.01
N GLY A 125 12.92 14.70 -7.35
CA GLY A 125 12.35 15.16 -8.61
C GLY A 125 12.64 14.21 -9.77
N LYS A 126 12.92 14.76 -10.97
CA LYS A 126 13.03 13.98 -12.22
C LYS A 126 14.25 13.08 -12.29
N THR A 127 15.32 13.39 -11.54
CA THR A 127 16.61 12.69 -11.66
C THR A 127 16.51 11.22 -11.29
N PHE A 128 15.91 10.90 -10.14
CA PHE A 128 15.67 9.51 -9.74
C PHE A 128 14.88 8.74 -10.81
N TRP A 129 13.75 9.31 -11.27
CA TRP A 129 12.89 8.66 -12.27
C TRP A 129 13.60 8.41 -13.60
N GLN A 130 14.45 9.35 -14.05
CA GLN A 130 15.27 9.18 -15.24
C GLN A 130 16.32 8.08 -15.06
N THR A 131 16.96 7.99 -13.90
CA THR A 131 17.92 6.92 -13.58
C THR A 131 17.26 5.56 -13.61
N VAL A 132 16.16 5.37 -12.88
CA VAL A 132 15.45 4.07 -12.85
C VAL A 132 14.86 3.72 -14.21
N LEU A 133 14.40 4.71 -14.99
CA LEU A 133 13.96 4.47 -16.37
C LEU A 133 15.10 3.98 -17.25
N LYS A 134 16.28 4.63 -17.20
CA LYS A 134 17.45 4.30 -18.02
C LYS A 134 18.00 2.91 -17.67
N TRP A 135 18.10 2.60 -16.38
CA TRP A 135 18.74 1.38 -15.87
C TRP A 135 17.76 0.28 -15.43
N ARG A 136 16.46 0.39 -15.74
CA ARG A 136 15.44 -0.61 -15.34
C ARG A 136 15.82 -2.06 -15.63
N TRP A 137 16.41 -2.33 -16.80
CA TRP A 137 16.80 -3.69 -17.19
C TRP A 137 18.03 -4.19 -16.44
N PHE A 138 18.93 -3.30 -16.04
CA PHE A 138 20.02 -3.64 -15.15
C PHE A 138 19.49 -4.04 -13.77
N TYR A 139 18.57 -3.27 -13.19
CA TYR A 139 17.95 -3.63 -11.91
C TYR A 139 17.16 -4.94 -11.98
N ILE A 140 16.39 -5.15 -13.05
CA ILE A 140 15.65 -6.41 -13.26
C ILE A 140 16.62 -7.59 -13.44
N GLY A 141 17.68 -7.42 -14.24
CA GLY A 141 18.69 -8.46 -14.44
C GLY A 141 19.40 -8.82 -13.13
N LEU A 142 19.79 -7.82 -12.34
CA LEU A 142 20.38 -8.04 -11.02
C LEU A 142 19.39 -8.73 -10.06
N ALA A 143 18.13 -8.30 -10.05
CA ALA A 143 17.08 -8.91 -9.24
C ALA A 143 16.85 -10.38 -9.63
N ALA A 144 16.85 -10.69 -10.93
CA ALA A 144 16.68 -12.05 -11.43
C ALA A 144 17.87 -12.96 -11.08
N VAL A 145 19.10 -12.44 -11.14
CA VAL A 145 20.30 -13.17 -10.69
C VAL A 145 20.24 -13.46 -9.19
N LEU A 146 19.93 -12.44 -8.37
CA LEU A 146 19.80 -12.61 -6.92
C LEU A 146 18.66 -13.57 -6.55
N PHE A 147 17.52 -13.46 -7.24
CA PHE A 147 16.42 -14.41 -7.11
C PHE A 147 16.84 -15.83 -7.48
N GLY A 148 17.59 -16.01 -8.57
CA GLY A 148 18.16 -17.30 -8.97
C GLY A 148 19.06 -17.89 -7.88
N ILE A 149 19.95 -17.09 -7.29
CA ILE A 149 20.78 -17.51 -6.16
C ILE A 149 19.90 -17.93 -4.97
N ARG A 150 18.91 -17.11 -4.60
CA ARG A 150 17.97 -17.43 -3.52
C ARG A 150 17.18 -18.71 -3.78
N TYR A 151 16.76 -18.94 -5.03
CA TYR A 151 15.98 -20.11 -5.41
C TYR A 151 16.83 -21.38 -5.45
N PHE A 152 17.94 -21.38 -6.20
CA PHE A 152 18.74 -22.57 -6.45
C PHE A 152 19.71 -22.92 -5.32
N MET A 153 20.27 -21.93 -4.60
CA MET A 153 21.25 -22.19 -3.53
C MET A 153 20.63 -22.23 -2.14
N TYR A 154 19.50 -21.53 -1.93
CA TYR A 154 18.89 -21.35 -0.61
C TYR A 154 17.44 -21.87 -0.53
N ALA A 155 16.93 -22.54 -1.57
CA ALA A 155 15.58 -23.08 -1.61
C ALA A 155 14.51 -22.06 -1.17
N THR A 156 14.64 -20.81 -1.65
CA THR A 156 13.81 -19.62 -1.36
C THR A 156 14.10 -18.85 -0.06
N GLU A 157 14.85 -19.42 0.89
CA GLU A 157 15.15 -18.84 2.20
C GLU A 157 16.63 -18.42 2.31
N ALA A 158 16.99 -17.33 1.61
CA ALA A 158 18.34 -16.77 1.64
C ALA A 158 18.60 -15.85 2.86
N PRO A 159 19.87 -15.58 3.20
CA PRO A 159 20.21 -14.56 4.18
C PRO A 159 19.52 -13.22 3.87
N GLY A 160 18.93 -12.59 4.87
CA GLY A 160 18.04 -11.45 4.63
C GLY A 160 18.71 -10.23 3.99
N TYR A 161 20.05 -10.09 4.05
CA TYR A 161 20.75 -9.05 3.29
C TYR A 161 20.62 -9.25 1.78
N LEU A 162 20.64 -10.50 1.30
CA LEU A 162 20.45 -10.84 -0.10
C LEU A 162 19.03 -10.51 -0.51
N THR A 163 18.05 -10.96 0.29
CA THR A 163 16.63 -10.71 0.04
C THR A 163 16.28 -9.22 0.07
N ALA A 164 16.93 -8.42 0.94
CA ALA A 164 16.76 -6.97 0.99
C ALA A 164 17.26 -6.28 -0.29
N VAL A 165 18.44 -6.66 -0.78
CA VAL A 165 18.99 -6.11 -2.04
C VAL A 165 18.16 -6.57 -3.24
N GLU A 166 17.80 -7.85 -3.30
CA GLU A 166 16.92 -8.43 -4.33
C GLU A 166 15.60 -7.65 -4.42
N SER A 167 14.92 -7.47 -3.28
CA SER A 167 13.63 -6.79 -3.20
C SER A 167 13.71 -5.35 -3.71
N ASN A 168 14.74 -4.60 -3.31
CA ASN A 168 14.94 -3.23 -3.81
C ASN A 168 15.23 -3.20 -5.32
N CYS A 169 16.00 -4.15 -5.85
CA CYS A 169 16.24 -4.24 -7.29
C CYS A 169 14.94 -4.51 -8.08
N TRP A 170 14.08 -5.41 -7.58
CA TRP A 170 12.74 -5.60 -8.15
C TRP A 170 11.93 -4.31 -8.13
N ILE A 171 11.89 -3.61 -6.99
CA ILE A 171 11.16 -2.34 -6.84
C ILE A 171 11.67 -1.29 -7.84
N PHE A 172 12.98 -1.10 -7.99
CA PHE A 172 13.53 -0.13 -8.94
C PHE A 172 13.24 -0.50 -10.39
N GLY A 173 13.29 -1.79 -10.73
CA GLY A 173 12.87 -2.30 -12.03
C GLY A 173 11.40 -1.97 -12.34
N VAL A 174 10.51 -2.28 -11.39
CA VAL A 174 9.06 -1.99 -11.48
C VAL A 174 8.81 -0.48 -11.56
N PHE A 175 9.52 0.34 -10.79
CA PHE A 175 9.43 1.79 -10.88
C PHE A 175 9.84 2.31 -12.26
N GLY A 176 10.92 1.80 -12.85
CA GLY A 176 11.35 2.16 -14.20
C GLY A 176 10.33 1.77 -15.27
N LEU A 177 9.74 0.57 -15.18
CA LEU A 177 8.69 0.12 -16.09
C LEU A 177 7.38 0.90 -15.92
N GLY A 178 6.94 1.10 -14.67
CA GLY A 178 5.75 1.88 -14.33
C GLY A 178 5.88 3.33 -14.79
N TYR A 179 7.05 3.95 -14.60
CA TYR A 179 7.32 5.30 -15.08
C TYR A 179 7.24 5.42 -16.61
N LYS A 180 7.68 4.39 -17.35
CA LYS A 180 7.61 4.37 -18.82
C LYS A 180 6.19 4.15 -19.35
N TYR A 181 5.47 3.19 -18.80
CA TYR A 181 4.25 2.66 -19.42
C TYR A 181 2.96 3.08 -18.70
N LEU A 182 2.98 3.24 -17.38
CA LEU A 182 1.79 3.45 -16.55
C LEU A 182 1.62 4.89 -16.06
N ASN A 183 2.67 5.72 -16.12
CA ASN A 183 2.64 7.11 -15.65
C ASN A 183 1.96 8.06 -16.66
N LYS A 184 0.69 7.80 -16.96
CA LYS A 184 -0.14 8.60 -17.87
C LYS A 184 -1.43 9.04 -17.16
N PRO A 185 -1.79 10.34 -17.20
CA PRO A 185 -3.05 10.78 -16.62
C PRO A 185 -4.22 10.19 -17.43
N ASN A 186 -5.05 9.36 -16.81
CA ASN A 186 -6.29 8.88 -17.42
C ASN A 186 -7.40 8.70 -16.36
N LYS A 187 -8.65 8.64 -16.83
CA LYS A 187 -9.84 8.52 -15.96
C LYS A 187 -9.82 7.23 -15.13
N THR A 188 -9.34 6.14 -15.72
CA THR A 188 -9.23 4.83 -15.06
C THR A 188 -8.29 4.88 -13.86
N LEU A 189 -7.11 5.47 -14.01
CA LEU A 189 -6.12 5.64 -12.94
C LEU A 189 -6.68 6.52 -11.83
N SER A 190 -7.34 7.64 -12.19
CA SER A 190 -7.99 8.51 -11.20
C SER A 190 -9.06 7.78 -10.39
N TYR A 191 -9.87 6.94 -11.04
CA TYR A 191 -10.88 6.11 -10.39
C TYR A 191 -10.23 5.04 -9.49
N LEU A 192 -9.31 4.24 -10.03
CA LEU A 192 -8.65 3.15 -9.31
C LEU A 192 -7.83 3.66 -8.10
N SER A 193 -7.17 4.82 -8.23
CA SER A 193 -6.46 5.45 -7.10
C SER A 193 -7.39 5.83 -5.96
N GLN A 194 -8.63 6.28 -6.27
CA GLN A 194 -9.63 6.57 -5.24
C GLN A 194 -10.27 5.31 -4.67
N ALA A 195 -10.40 4.26 -5.47
CA ALA A 195 -10.99 2.97 -5.07
C ALA A 195 -10.04 2.14 -4.20
N ALA A 196 -8.73 2.22 -4.43
CA ALA A 196 -7.74 1.35 -3.81
C ALA A 196 -7.83 1.30 -2.28
N TYR A 197 -8.00 2.45 -1.63
CA TYR A 197 -8.02 2.54 -0.18
C TYR A 197 -9.33 2.01 0.45
N PRO A 198 -10.53 2.42 0.00
CA PRO A 198 -11.79 1.78 0.41
C PRO A 198 -11.85 0.27 0.16
N VAL A 199 -11.43 -0.18 -1.04
CA VAL A 199 -11.39 -1.59 -1.41
C VAL A 199 -10.46 -2.37 -0.47
N TYR A 200 -9.26 -1.83 -0.19
CA TYR A 200 -8.34 -2.41 0.79
C TYR A 200 -8.96 -2.52 2.19
N ILE A 201 -9.78 -1.58 2.63
CA ILE A 201 -10.40 -1.70 3.95
C ILE A 201 -11.38 -2.89 3.98
N ILE A 202 -12.24 -3.02 2.97
CA ILE A 202 -13.35 -4.01 2.97
C ILE A 202 -12.96 -5.42 2.47
N HIS A 203 -11.85 -5.57 1.74
CA HIS A 203 -11.60 -6.81 1.00
C HIS A 203 -11.55 -8.07 1.86
N MET A 204 -11.02 -8.03 3.09
CA MET A 204 -10.99 -9.21 3.96
C MET A 204 -12.39 -9.65 4.39
N PHE A 205 -13.30 -8.71 4.65
CA PHE A 205 -14.70 -9.04 4.93
C PHE A 205 -15.36 -9.75 3.74
N VAL A 206 -15.18 -9.21 2.54
CA VAL A 206 -15.72 -9.79 1.31
C VAL A 206 -15.08 -11.14 1.01
N LEU A 207 -13.76 -11.26 1.19
CA LEU A 207 -13.01 -12.50 0.98
C LEU A 207 -13.49 -13.60 1.93
N TYR A 208 -13.67 -13.29 3.21
CA TYR A 208 -14.14 -14.26 4.20
C TYR A 208 -15.58 -14.68 3.92
N ALA A 209 -16.45 -13.75 3.50
CA ALA A 209 -17.81 -14.08 3.07
C ALA A 209 -17.79 -15.02 1.85
N GLY A 210 -16.98 -14.71 0.85
CA GLY A 210 -16.79 -15.57 -0.31
C GLY A 210 -16.26 -16.94 0.07
N ALA A 211 -15.24 -17.00 0.93
CA ALA A 211 -14.66 -18.24 1.43
C ALA A 211 -15.70 -19.09 2.18
N MET A 212 -16.51 -18.49 3.06
CA MET A 212 -17.58 -19.18 3.78
C MET A 212 -18.58 -19.84 2.84
N LEU A 213 -18.95 -19.18 1.74
CA LEU A 213 -19.93 -19.71 0.78
C LEU A 213 -19.32 -20.73 -0.19
N ILE A 214 -18.06 -20.53 -0.59
CA ILE A 214 -17.45 -21.22 -1.72
C ILE A 214 -16.62 -22.43 -1.27
N LEU A 215 -15.94 -22.35 -0.12
CA LEU A 215 -15.08 -23.45 0.38
C LEU A 215 -15.86 -24.76 0.64
N PRO A 216 -17.11 -24.74 1.15
CA PRO A 216 -17.88 -25.97 1.35
C PRO A 216 -18.34 -26.65 0.05
N LEU A 217 -18.31 -25.96 -1.09
CA LEU A 217 -18.77 -26.53 -2.37
C LEU A 217 -17.85 -27.68 -2.81
N ASN A 218 -18.45 -28.72 -3.38
CA ASN A 218 -17.70 -29.85 -3.93
C ASN A 218 -17.19 -29.52 -5.34
N MET A 219 -16.06 -28.81 -5.40
CA MET A 219 -15.39 -28.46 -6.66
C MET A 219 -13.86 -28.40 -6.51
N PRO A 220 -13.10 -28.53 -7.60
CA PRO A 220 -11.64 -28.42 -7.62
C PRO A 220 -11.11 -27.14 -6.95
N VAL A 221 -9.90 -27.22 -6.38
CA VAL A 221 -9.28 -26.14 -5.60
C VAL A 221 -9.00 -24.91 -6.49
N GLU A 222 -8.66 -25.13 -7.75
CA GLU A 222 -8.40 -24.09 -8.74
C GLU A 222 -9.67 -23.26 -8.99
N LEU A 223 -10.83 -23.93 -9.11
CA LEU A 223 -12.12 -23.26 -9.26
C LEU A 223 -12.54 -22.51 -7.99
N LYS A 224 -12.25 -23.06 -6.79
CA LYS A 224 -12.43 -22.32 -5.52
C LYS A 224 -11.59 -21.06 -5.48
N PHE A 225 -10.32 -21.14 -5.86
CA PHE A 225 -9.44 -19.97 -5.91
C PHE A 225 -9.97 -18.90 -6.86
N ILE A 226 -10.27 -19.27 -8.11
CA ILE A 226 -10.81 -18.34 -9.11
C ILE A 226 -12.14 -17.73 -8.65
N ALA A 227 -13.05 -18.54 -8.09
CA ALA A 227 -14.34 -18.08 -7.62
C ALA A 227 -14.23 -17.12 -6.43
N ILE A 228 -13.40 -17.42 -5.42
CA ILE A 228 -13.19 -16.54 -4.26
C ILE A 228 -12.52 -15.24 -4.69
N THR A 229 -11.50 -15.29 -5.56
CA THR A 229 -10.84 -14.09 -6.07
C THR A 229 -11.80 -13.23 -6.88
N GLY A 230 -12.54 -13.84 -7.82
CA GLY A 230 -13.54 -13.16 -8.64
C GLY A 230 -14.64 -12.52 -7.79
N PHE A 231 -15.20 -13.28 -6.85
CA PHE A 231 -16.17 -12.81 -5.87
C PHE A 231 -15.64 -11.61 -5.08
N THR A 232 -14.41 -11.71 -4.56
CA THR A 232 -13.78 -10.64 -3.77
C THR A 232 -13.63 -9.36 -4.59
N VAL A 233 -13.06 -9.47 -5.80
CA VAL A 233 -12.85 -8.32 -6.69
C VAL A 233 -14.19 -7.67 -7.05
N ILE A 234 -15.13 -8.46 -7.59
CA ILE A 234 -16.42 -7.96 -8.07
C ILE A 234 -17.20 -7.31 -6.93
N LEU A 235 -17.37 -8.00 -5.81
CA LEU A 235 -18.19 -7.51 -4.71
C LEU A 235 -17.55 -6.31 -4.00
N CYS A 236 -16.20 -6.24 -3.89
CA CYS A 236 -15.54 -5.03 -3.40
C CYS A 236 -15.83 -3.81 -4.29
N PHE A 237 -15.77 -3.96 -5.61
CA PHE A 237 -16.07 -2.86 -6.54
C PHE A 237 -17.56 -2.49 -6.53
N VAL A 238 -18.47 -3.47 -6.39
CA VAL A 238 -19.91 -3.22 -6.22
C VAL A 238 -20.18 -2.43 -4.93
N ILE A 239 -19.63 -2.86 -3.79
CA ILE A 239 -19.77 -2.15 -2.51
C ILE A 239 -19.18 -0.75 -2.62
N TYR A 240 -18.01 -0.61 -3.24
CA TYR A 240 -17.39 0.70 -3.45
C TYR A 240 -18.27 1.63 -4.28
N GLU A 241 -18.74 1.18 -5.45
CA GLU A 241 -19.48 2.00 -6.42
C GLU A 241 -20.89 2.37 -5.94
N PHE A 242 -21.60 1.41 -5.33
CA PHE A 242 -23.01 1.58 -4.97
C PHE A 242 -23.24 2.00 -3.52
N ILE A 243 -22.31 1.71 -2.60
CA ILE A 243 -22.48 2.04 -1.18
C ILE A 243 -21.49 3.14 -0.78
N LEU A 244 -20.19 2.88 -0.82
CA LEU A 244 -19.18 3.78 -0.25
C LEU A 244 -19.09 5.12 -0.98
N ARG A 245 -19.23 5.13 -2.31
CA ARG A 245 -19.27 6.37 -3.09
C ARG A 245 -20.59 7.12 -2.93
N ARG A 246 -21.72 6.44 -2.77
CA ARG A 246 -23.05 7.08 -2.77
C ARG A 246 -23.44 7.64 -1.41
N ILE A 247 -23.11 6.93 -0.33
CA ILE A 247 -23.45 7.36 1.03
C ILE A 247 -22.36 8.32 1.55
N ILE A 248 -22.65 9.61 1.51
CA ILE A 248 -21.70 10.69 1.84
C ILE A 248 -21.13 10.54 3.25
N PHE A 249 -21.94 10.10 4.22
CA PHE A 249 -21.52 9.91 5.61
C PHE A 249 -20.47 8.79 5.79
N LEU A 250 -20.47 7.76 4.94
CA LEU A 250 -19.50 6.66 5.02
C LEU A 250 -18.14 7.05 4.46
N ARG A 251 -18.08 7.97 3.49
CA ARG A 251 -16.85 8.39 2.82
C ARG A 251 -15.65 8.62 3.74
N PRO A 252 -15.72 9.45 4.81
CA PRO A 252 -14.57 9.69 5.69
C PRO A 252 -14.10 8.44 6.43
N LEU A 253 -14.99 7.48 6.72
CA LEU A 253 -14.66 6.22 7.39
C LEU A 253 -13.85 5.28 6.49
N PHE A 254 -13.90 5.48 5.17
CA PHE A 254 -13.14 4.72 4.18
C PHE A 254 -12.08 5.58 3.47
N GLY A 255 -11.73 6.74 4.03
CA GLY A 255 -10.71 7.65 3.50
C GLY A 255 -11.06 8.38 2.21
N LEU A 256 -12.33 8.39 1.82
CA LEU A 256 -12.84 9.24 0.75
C LEU A 256 -13.09 10.66 1.28
N LYS A 257 -12.94 11.65 0.40
CA LYS A 257 -13.19 13.05 0.76
C LYS A 257 -14.68 13.27 1.06
N TRP A 258 -14.97 13.96 2.16
CA TRP A 258 -16.30 14.49 2.41
C TRP A 258 -16.58 15.59 1.38
N THR A 259 -17.60 15.40 0.54
CA THR A 259 -18.05 16.44 -0.39
C THR A 259 -19.37 16.97 0.15
N TYR A 260 -19.32 18.09 0.86
CA TYR A 260 -20.53 18.82 1.19
C TYR A 260 -20.98 19.52 -0.10
N LYS A 261 -22.06 19.04 -0.72
CA LYS A 261 -22.71 19.78 -1.80
C LYS A 261 -23.31 21.01 -1.12
N LYS A 262 -22.65 22.17 -1.23
CA LYS A 262 -23.22 23.45 -0.82
C LYS A 262 -24.50 23.59 -1.63
N ILE A 263 -25.66 23.44 -0.99
CA ILE A 263 -26.94 23.79 -1.60
C ILE A 263 -26.88 25.32 -1.71
N GLU A 264 -26.41 25.82 -2.85
CA GLU A 264 -26.72 27.19 -3.24
C GLU A 264 -28.24 27.24 -3.39
N LYS A 265 -28.90 27.77 -2.35
CA LYS A 265 -30.30 28.19 -2.42
C LYS A 265 -30.38 29.16 -3.59
N ALA A 266 -31.08 28.75 -4.64
CA ALA A 266 -31.64 29.66 -5.63
C ALA A 266 -32.48 30.73 -4.89
N LYS A 267 -31.92 31.92 -4.75
CA LYS A 267 -32.63 33.17 -4.45
C LYS A 267 -32.01 34.26 -5.32
N THR A 268 -32.23 34.14 -6.63
CA THR A 268 -32.00 35.22 -7.60
C THR A 268 -32.91 34.99 -8.80
N SER A 269 -34.22 35.12 -8.59
CA SER A 269 -35.20 35.31 -9.67
C SER A 269 -36.57 35.76 -9.16
N THR A 270 -36.61 36.74 -8.25
CA THR A 270 -37.83 37.55 -8.00
C THR A 270 -37.45 38.89 -7.38
N SER A 271 -36.93 39.83 -8.18
CA SER A 271 -37.03 41.28 -7.88
C SER A 271 -36.72 42.20 -9.07
N ASN A 272 -36.94 41.75 -10.31
CA ASN A 272 -36.96 42.65 -11.48
C ASN A 272 -38.34 42.56 -12.13
N LEU A 273 -39.35 43.04 -11.39
CA LEU A 273 -40.65 43.47 -11.88
C LEU A 273 -41.09 44.58 -10.93
N ASN A 274 -40.74 45.81 -11.30
CA ASN A 274 -41.42 47.10 -11.09
C ASN A 274 -40.41 48.23 -11.27
#